data_AF-A0A9N9PC57-F1
#
_entry.id   AF-A0A9N9PC57-F1
#
_cell.length_a   1.000
_cell.length_b   1.000
_cell.length_c   1.000
_cell.angle_alpha   90.00
_cell.angle_beta   90.00
_cell.angle_gamma   90.00
#
_symmetry.space_group_name_H-M   'P 1'
#
loop_
_entity.id
_entity.type
_entity.pdbx_description
1 polymer ?
#
loop_
_entity_poly.entity_id
_entity_poly.type
_entity_poly.pdbx_seq_one_letter_code
_entity_poly.pdbx_strand_id
1 'polypeptide(L)'
;IKSKRHYDISSKERFEILKKFCNYGLEHWGSDSIGVNKTRRFLCEWFGFLHRYIPVGLLEVLPQRINDRPPFFRGRDDLETLMASPNSNDWIKLR
;
A
#
# COMPACT_ATOMS: atom_id res chain seq x y z
N ILE A 1 -19.80 -23.75 -6.35
CA ILE A 1 -19.18 -22.90 -7.40
C ILE A 1 -18.47 -21.74 -6.69
N LYS A 2 -17.13 -21.73 -6.59
CA LYS A 2 -16.38 -20.64 -5.93
C LYS A 2 -16.54 -19.37 -6.76
N SER A 3 -17.17 -18.34 -6.21
CA SER A 3 -17.25 -17.04 -6.89
C SER A 3 -15.82 -16.52 -7.13
N LYS A 4 -15.43 -16.33 -8.39
CA LYS A 4 -14.19 -15.65 -8.79
C LYS A 4 -14.32 -14.15 -8.48
N ARG A 5 -14.44 -13.78 -7.20
CA ARG A 5 -14.45 -12.37 -6.81
C ARG A 5 -13.00 -11.88 -6.82
N HIS A 6 -12.75 -10.85 -7.61
CA HIS A 6 -11.52 -10.09 -7.50
C HIS A 6 -11.53 -9.35 -6.16
N TYR A 7 -10.42 -9.40 -5.44
CA TYR A 7 -10.28 -8.73 -4.15
C TYR A 7 -9.97 -7.25 -4.41
N ASP A 8 -11.00 -6.41 -4.33
CA ASP A 8 -10.91 -4.97 -4.56
C ASP A 8 -11.21 -4.23 -3.24
N ILE A 9 -10.20 -4.12 -2.38
CA ILE A 9 -10.33 -3.43 -1.10
C ILE A 9 -10.35 -1.92 -1.29
N SER A 10 -11.04 -1.23 -0.41
CA SER A 10 -11.01 0.24 -0.33
C SER A 10 -9.64 0.77 0.10
N SER A 11 -9.40 2.04 -0.22
CA SER A 11 -8.25 2.80 0.28
C SER A 11 -8.07 2.70 1.80
N LYS A 12 -9.18 2.75 2.55
CA LYS A 12 -9.20 2.65 4.02
C LYS A 12 -8.79 1.27 4.51
N GLU A 13 -9.34 0.21 3.94
CA GLU A 13 -8.93 -1.17 4.28
C GLU A 13 -7.45 -1.39 4.00
N ARG A 14 -6.93 -0.88 2.88
CA ARG A 14 -5.50 -0.92 2.57
C ARG A 14 -4.68 -0.13 3.59
N PHE A 15 -5.14 1.05 4.00
CA PHE A 15 -4.46 1.85 5.01
C PHE A 15 -4.46 1.19 6.40
N GLU A 16 -5.54 0.50 6.78
CA GLU A 16 -5.60 -0.27 8.02
C GLU A 16 -4.61 -1.44 8.03
N ILE A 17 -4.32 -2.06 6.89
CA ILE A 17 -3.24 -3.06 6.78
C ILE A 17 -1.87 -2.43 7.12
N LEU A 18 -1.60 -1.23 6.62
CA LEU A 18 -0.36 -0.50 6.90
C LEU A 18 -0.24 -0.12 8.38
N LYS A 19 -1.34 0.31 9.02
CA LYS A 19 -1.37 0.57 10.46
C LYS A 19 -1.08 -0.70 11.27
N LYS A 20 -1.70 -1.82 10.91
CA LYS A 20 -1.43 -3.11 11.57
C LYS A 20 0.04 -3.52 11.46
N PHE A 21 0.64 -3.34 10.28
CA PHE A 21 2.08 -3.58 10.11
C PHE A 21 2.92 -2.70 11.05
N CYS A 22 2.60 -1.41 11.16
CA CYS A 22 3.32 -0.52 12.07
C CYS A 22 3.17 -0.96 13.53
N ASN A 23 1.95 -1.29 13.96
CA ASN A 23 1.67 -1.74 15.33
C ASN A 23 2.44 -3.03 15.66
N TYR A 24 2.37 -4.04 14.79
CA TYR A 24 3.09 -5.29 15.00
C TYR A 24 4.62 -5.12 14.90
N GLY A 25 5.09 -4.24 14.02
CA GLY A 25 6.51 -3.90 13.93
C GLY A 25 7.03 -3.29 15.22
N LEU A 26 6.27 -2.37 15.83
CA LEU A 26 6.64 -1.74 17.11
C LEU A 26 6.50 -2.69 18.30
N GLU A 27 5.52 -3.61 18.29
CA GLU A 27 5.40 -4.67 19.30
C GLU A 27 6.58 -5.66 19.22
N HIS A 28 7.02 -5.98 18.01
CA HIS A 28 8.07 -6.97 17.78
C HIS A 28 9.50 -6.41 17.90
N TRP A 29 9.77 -5.24 17.34
CA TRP A 29 11.11 -4.62 17.33
C TRP A 29 11.32 -3.57 18.42
N GLY A 30 10.26 -3.18 19.13
CA GLY A 30 10.30 -2.16 20.17
C GLY A 30 9.92 -0.76 19.68
N SER A 31 9.58 0.09 20.64
CA SER A 31 9.22 1.50 20.44
C SER A 31 10.35 2.47 20.79
N ASP A 32 11.55 1.94 21.07
CA ASP A 32 12.77 2.74 21.18
C ASP A 32 13.24 3.23 19.79
N SER A 33 14.27 4.06 19.76
CA SER A 33 14.75 4.64 18.50
C SER A 33 15.18 3.59 17.49
N ILE A 34 15.73 2.46 17.95
CA ILE A 34 16.20 1.37 17.09
C ILE A 34 15.01 0.64 16.48
N GLY A 35 14.03 0.24 17.31
CA GLY A 35 12.82 -0.46 16.88
C GLY A 35 11.96 0.39 15.95
N VAL A 36 11.75 1.67 16.28
CA VAL A 36 11.03 2.60 15.40
C VAL A 36 11.71 2.74 14.04
N ASN A 37 13.04 2.91 14.00
CA ASN A 37 13.77 3.03 12.73
C ASN A 37 13.72 1.73 11.91
N LYS A 38 13.73 0.58 12.58
CA LYS A 38 13.58 -0.73 11.92
C LYS A 38 12.18 -0.90 11.30
N THR A 39 11.12 -0.56 12.04
CA THR A 39 9.75 -0.56 11.53
C THR A 39 9.61 0.36 10.32
N ARG A 40 10.12 1.59 10.41
CA ARG A 40 10.07 2.57 9.31
C ARG A 40 10.79 2.09 8.06
N ARG A 41 11.98 1.49 8.22
CA ARG A 41 12.76 0.97 7.10
C ARG A 41 11.96 -0.08 6.33
N PHE A 42 11.45 -1.11 7.01
CA PHE A 42 10.70 -2.17 6.34
C PHE A 42 9.37 -1.67 5.77
N LEU A 43 8.71 -0.70 6.43
CA LEU A 43 7.53 -0.04 5.86
C LEU A 43 7.86 0.66 4.53
N CYS A 44 8.98 1.40 4.47
CA CYS A 44 9.40 2.08 3.25
C CYS A 44 9.80 1.09 2.14
N GLU A 45 10.52 0.03 2.49
CA GLU A 45 10.83 -1.06 1.55
C GLU A 45 9.54 -1.66 0.98
N TRP A 46 8.52 -1.87 1.81
CA TRP A 46 7.23 -2.39 1.36
C TRP A 46 6.47 -1.41 0.47
N PHE A 47 6.48 -0.10 0.80
CA PHE A 47 5.90 0.94 -0.07
C PHE A 47 6.53 0.96 -1.46
N GLY A 48 7.83 0.68 -1.59
CA GLY A 48 8.52 0.51 -2.87
C GLY A 48 7.88 -0.54 -3.80
N PHE A 49 7.12 -1.48 -3.26
CA PHE A 49 6.30 -2.42 -4.04
C PHE A 49 4.84 -1.96 -4.12
N LEU A 50 4.26 -1.53 -3.01
CA LEU A 50 2.84 -1.23 -2.91
C LEU A 50 2.41 -0.01 -3.74
N HIS A 51 3.29 0.96 -4.00
CA HIS A 51 2.92 2.13 -4.81
C HIS A 51 2.51 1.75 -6.25
N ARG A 52 2.84 0.53 -6.71
CA ARG A 52 2.45 -0.01 -8.02
C ARG A 52 1.11 -0.75 -8.01
N TYR A 53 0.48 -0.91 -6.84
CA TYR A 53 -0.86 -1.50 -6.74
C TYR A 53 -1.90 -0.59 -7.40
N ILE A 54 -2.64 -1.13 -8.35
CA ILE A 54 -3.78 -0.45 -8.98
C ILE A 54 -5.06 -1.13 -8.50
N PRO A 55 -6.05 -0.38 -7.99
CA PRO A 55 -7.37 -0.89 -7.70
C PRO A 55 -8.01 -1.60 -8.89
N VAL A 56 -8.77 -2.67 -8.63
CA VAL A 56 -9.41 -3.47 -9.71
C VAL A 56 -10.39 -2.63 -10.51
N GLY A 57 -11.14 -1.73 -9.85
CA GLY A 57 -12.06 -0.81 -10.52
C GLY A 57 -11.40 0.19 -11.50
N LEU A 58 -10.07 0.28 -11.54
CA LEU A 58 -9.32 1.13 -12.49
C LEU A 58 -8.62 0.34 -13.60
N LEU A 59 -8.73 -0.99 -13.61
CA LEU A 59 -8.12 -1.84 -14.63
C LEU A 59 -9.08 -2.05 -15.80
N GLU A 60 -8.60 -1.82 -17.02
CA GLU A 60 -9.34 -2.15 -18.25
C GLU A 60 -9.42 -3.66 -18.48
N VAL A 61 -8.39 -4.40 -18.08
CA VAL A 61 -8.25 -5.85 -18.29
C VAL A 61 -7.92 -6.53 -16.97
N LEU A 62 -8.61 -7.63 -16.68
CA LEU A 62 -8.39 -8.48 -15.51
C LEU A 62 -7.97 -9.90 -15.94
N PRO A 63 -7.16 -10.62 -15.15
CA PRO A 63 -6.54 -10.20 -13.89
C PRO A 63 -5.24 -9.40 -14.10
N GLN A 64 -4.89 -8.58 -13.11
CA GLN A 64 -3.63 -7.85 -13.05
C GLN A 64 -2.44 -8.82 -13.03
N ARG A 65 -1.38 -8.54 -13.81
CA ARG A 65 -0.15 -9.34 -13.85
C ARG A 65 0.95 -8.63 -13.07
N ILE A 66 1.84 -9.41 -12.44
CA ILE A 66 2.91 -8.87 -11.57
C ILE A 66 3.88 -7.90 -12.28
N ASN A 67 4.01 -8.04 -13.61
CA ASN A 67 4.90 -7.23 -14.44
C ASN A 67 4.17 -6.09 -15.16
N ASP A 68 2.85 -5.96 -14.98
CA ASP A 68 2.11 -4.86 -15.58
C ASP A 68 2.62 -3.55 -14.98
N ARG A 69 3.03 -2.64 -15.87
CA ARG A 69 3.41 -1.28 -15.51
C ARG A 69 2.26 -0.37 -15.92
N PRO A 70 1.32 -0.10 -15.01
CA PRO A 70 0.24 0.82 -15.34
C PRO A 70 0.78 2.19 -15.74
N PRO A 71 0.07 2.89 -16.63
CA PRO A 71 0.29 4.33 -16.79
C PRO A 71 -0.03 5.05 -15.47
N PHE A 72 0.38 6.32 -15.38
CA PHE A 72 -0.03 7.17 -14.26
C PHE A 72 -1.56 7.20 -14.17
N PHE A 73 -2.09 6.93 -12.98
CA PHE A 73 -3.52 6.93 -12.72
C PHE A 73 -3.82 7.82 -11.52
N ARG A 74 -5.05 8.32 -11.47
CA ARG A 74 -5.62 8.89 -10.25
C ARG A 74 -6.41 7.79 -9.56
N GLY A 75 -6.15 7.58 -8.27
CA GLY A 75 -6.89 6.64 -7.45
C GLY A 75 -8.38 6.98 -7.40
N ARG A 76 -9.20 6.04 -6.91
CA ARG A 76 -10.65 6.28 -6.74
C ARG A 76 -10.92 7.38 -5.71
N ASP A 77 -9.96 7.60 -4.82
CA ASP A 77 -9.89 8.73 -3.90
C ASP A 77 -8.46 9.27 -3.75
N ASP A 78 -8.33 10.35 -2.97
CA ASP A 78 -7.05 10.99 -2.73
C ASP A 78 -6.09 10.12 -1.92
N LEU A 79 -6.61 9.21 -1.07
CA LEU A 79 -5.78 8.31 -0.25
C LEU A 79 -5.12 7.23 -1.12
N GLU A 80 -5.85 6.64 -2.07
CA GLU A 80 -5.29 5.75 -3.08
C GLU A 80 -4.28 6.46 -3.97
N THR A 81 -4.60 7.67 -4.40
CA THR A 81 -3.69 8.50 -5.20
C THR A 81 -2.38 8.74 -4.45
N LEU A 82 -2.48 9.08 -3.16
CA LEU A 82 -1.32 9.29 -2.30
C LEU A 82 -0.49 8.01 -2.10
N MET A 83 -1.15 6.87 -1.86
CA MET A 83 -0.49 5.56 -1.71
C MET A 83 0.09 5.02 -3.02
N ALA A 84 -0.34 5.52 -4.18
CA ALA A 84 0.20 5.17 -5.50
C ALA A 84 1.35 6.10 -5.93
N SER A 85 1.65 7.15 -5.17
CA SER A 85 2.69 8.10 -5.55
C SER A 85 4.06 7.41 -5.65
N PRO A 86 4.82 7.62 -6.75
CA PRO A 86 6.19 7.13 -6.86
C PRO A 86 7.19 7.97 -6.05
N ASN A 87 6.76 9.11 -5.48
CA ASN A 87 7.61 9.99 -4.68
C ASN A 87 7.51 9.59 -3.20
N SER A 88 8.62 9.14 -2.61
CA SER A 88 8.65 8.72 -1.21
C SER A 88 8.31 9.84 -0.22
N ASN A 89 8.50 11.11 -0.59
CA ASN A 89 8.12 12.25 0.24
C ASN A 89 6.60 12.35 0.44
N ASP A 90 5.81 11.80 -0.49
CA ASP A 90 4.36 11.77 -0.36
C ASP A 90 3.89 10.73 0.65
N TRP A 91 4.63 9.63 0.82
CA TRP A 91 4.27 8.58 1.78
C TRP A 91 4.31 9.07 3.22
N ILE A 92 5.12 10.08 3.52
CA ILE A 92 5.20 10.73 4.84
C ILE A 92 3.88 11.42 5.21
N LYS A 93 3.06 11.78 4.20
CA LYS A 93 1.76 12.43 4.40
C LYS A 93 0.66 11.44 4.81
N LEU A 94 0.92 10.13 4.75
CA LEU A 94 0.01 9.09 5.23
C LEU A 94 0.04 9.06 6.77
N ARG A 95 -1.02 9.59 7.38
CA ARG A 95 -1.17 9.74 8.83
C ARG A 95 -2.57 9.33 9.30
#